data_AF-A0A7T7AJ97-F1
#
_entry.id   AF-A0A7T7AJ97-F1
#
_cell.length_a   1.000
_cell.length_b   1.000
_cell.length_c   1.000
_cell.angle_alpha   90.00
_cell.angle_beta   90.00
_cell.angle_gamma   90.00
#
_symmetry.space_group_name_H-M   'P 1'
#
loop_
_entity.id
_entity.type
_entity.pdbx_description
1 polymer ?
#
loop_
_entity_poly.entity_id
_entity_poly.type
_entity_poly.pdbx_seq_one_letter_code
_entity_poly.pdbx_strand_id
1 'polypeptide(L)'
;MSEVIMPKTLDMAPEAKPVAWFSRNPYWEKTANRRAIDPGTGDRVTLTMWQTRQAGGGLVRFGIDATKLLHDQALWRRARIEDTARDALVAAGVRQGADPLEWYGSVKPVPVERLVIESLDDTYRWQTFKW
;
A
#
# COMPACT_ATOMS: atom_id res chain seq x y z
N MET A 1 12.46 17.07 14.62
CA MET A 1 12.65 16.19 13.45
C MET A 1 11.31 16.07 12.75
N SER A 2 11.25 16.22 11.43
CA SER A 2 10.01 16.01 10.67
C SER A 2 9.66 14.52 10.65
N GLU A 3 8.41 14.16 10.89
CA GLU A 3 7.94 12.77 10.77
C GLU A 3 8.00 12.31 9.30
N VAL A 4 8.37 11.06 9.07
CA VAL A 4 8.56 10.49 7.73
C VAL A 4 8.01 9.06 7.65
N ILE A 5 7.43 8.71 6.51
CA ILE A 5 7.18 7.31 6.13
C ILE A 5 8.49 6.73 5.60
N MET A 6 9.02 5.74 6.33
CA MET A 6 10.22 5.03 5.93
C MET A 6 9.87 3.93 4.91
N PRO A 7 10.57 3.89 3.76
CA PRO A 7 10.47 2.77 2.83
C PRO A 7 10.83 1.45 3.51
N LYS A 8 10.14 0.37 3.15
CA LYS A 8 10.36 -0.96 3.75
C LYS A 8 10.85 -1.97 2.71
N THR A 9 11.78 -2.82 3.12
CA THR A 9 12.26 -3.95 2.30
C THR A 9 11.12 -4.93 2.06
N LEU A 10 11.06 -5.48 0.84
CA LEU A 10 10.16 -6.60 0.53
C LEU A 10 10.81 -7.91 0.98
N ASP A 11 10.09 -8.73 1.73
CA ASP A 11 10.61 -10.02 2.21
C ASP A 11 11.05 -10.96 1.07
N MET A 12 10.36 -10.91 -0.07
CA MET A 12 10.68 -11.69 -1.28
C MET A 12 11.80 -11.08 -2.15
N ALA A 13 12.30 -9.90 -1.79
CA ALA A 13 13.38 -9.21 -2.49
C ALA A 13 14.30 -8.50 -1.47
N PRO A 14 14.99 -9.25 -0.59
CA PRO A 14 15.76 -8.65 0.52
C PRO A 14 16.90 -7.75 0.05
N GLU A 15 17.46 -8.03 -1.14
CA GLU A 15 18.54 -7.25 -1.75
C GLU A 15 18.04 -6.00 -2.51
N ALA A 16 16.72 -5.89 -2.72
CA ALA A 16 16.14 -4.71 -3.34
C ALA A 16 16.18 -3.51 -2.39
N LYS A 17 16.20 -2.31 -2.94
CA LYS A 17 16.05 -1.10 -2.15
C LYS A 17 14.65 -1.07 -1.54
N PRO A 18 14.52 -0.69 -0.25
CA PRO A 18 13.23 -0.48 0.40
C PRO A 18 12.34 0.48 -0.40
N VAL A 19 11.03 0.21 -0.42
CA VAL A 19 10.03 1.04 -1.11
C VAL A 19 8.91 1.40 -0.14
N ALA A 20 8.53 2.69 -0.12
CA ALA A 20 7.24 3.14 0.41
C ALA A 20 6.23 3.05 -0.73
N TRP A 21 5.25 2.15 -0.60
CA TRP A 21 4.27 1.83 -1.64
C TRP A 21 3.05 2.73 -1.57
N PHE A 22 2.57 3.13 -2.74
CA PHE A 22 1.36 3.92 -2.94
C PHE A 22 0.56 3.29 -4.08
N SER A 23 -0.73 3.64 -4.16
CA SER A 23 -1.61 3.18 -5.22
C SER A 23 -2.42 4.35 -5.78
N ARG A 24 -2.69 4.32 -7.09
CA ARG A 24 -3.66 5.20 -7.75
C ARG A 24 -5.09 4.69 -7.66
N ASN A 25 -5.33 3.54 -7.01
CA ASN A 25 -6.68 3.05 -6.82
C ASN A 25 -7.53 4.13 -6.15
N PRO A 26 -8.59 4.65 -6.80
CA PRO A 26 -9.28 5.85 -6.33
C PRO A 26 -10.07 5.61 -5.05
N TYR A 27 -10.35 4.34 -4.74
CA TYR A 27 -11.18 3.95 -3.61
C TYR A 27 -10.37 3.28 -2.49
N TRP A 28 -9.76 2.11 -2.76
CA TRP A 28 -9.00 1.35 -1.77
C TRP A 28 -8.03 0.35 -2.42
N GLU A 29 -6.76 0.37 -2.01
CA GLU A 29 -5.75 -0.58 -2.47
C GLU A 29 -5.94 -1.93 -1.80
N LYS A 30 -6.24 -2.98 -2.57
CA LYS A 30 -6.62 -4.29 -2.04
C LYS A 30 -5.47 -5.00 -1.31
N THR A 31 -4.22 -4.71 -1.65
CA THR A 31 -3.06 -5.24 -0.90
C THR A 31 -2.89 -4.62 0.49
N ALA A 32 -3.58 -3.52 0.81
CA ALA A 32 -3.60 -2.91 2.14
C ALA A 32 -4.59 -3.59 3.11
N ASN A 33 -5.35 -4.59 2.63
CA ASN A 33 -6.27 -5.34 3.47
C ASN A 33 -5.55 -6.07 4.60
N ARG A 34 -6.19 -6.10 5.77
CA ARG A 34 -5.65 -6.80 6.94
C ARG A 34 -5.69 -8.30 6.73
N ARG A 35 -4.65 -9.00 7.20
CA ARG A 35 -4.66 -10.47 7.34
C ARG A 35 -5.27 -10.87 8.68
N ALA A 36 -6.03 -11.95 8.68
CA ALA A 36 -6.65 -12.53 9.87
C ALA A 36 -6.50 -14.06 9.86
N ILE A 37 -6.89 -14.70 10.97
CA ILE A 37 -7.05 -16.15 11.06
C ILE A 37 -8.55 -16.45 10.97
N ASP A 38 -8.93 -17.34 10.07
CA ASP A 38 -10.31 -17.84 10.00
C ASP A 38 -10.60 -18.67 11.28
N PRO A 39 -11.62 -18.31 12.06
CA PRO A 39 -11.90 -19.00 13.33
C PRO A 39 -12.46 -20.42 13.13
N GLY A 40 -13.02 -20.73 11.97
CA GLY A 40 -13.57 -22.05 11.65
C GLY A 40 -12.52 -23.02 11.10
N THR A 41 -11.60 -22.55 10.26
CA THR A 41 -10.57 -23.41 9.64
C THR A 41 -9.18 -23.28 10.24
N GLY A 42 -8.88 -22.17 10.91
CA GLY A 42 -7.53 -21.83 11.40
C GLY A 42 -6.60 -21.28 10.32
N ASP A 43 -7.08 -21.12 9.07
CA ASP A 43 -6.25 -20.65 7.96
C ASP A 43 -6.00 -19.14 8.01
N ARG A 44 -4.88 -18.72 7.43
CA ARG A 44 -4.62 -17.29 7.20
C ARG A 44 -5.45 -16.81 6.02
N VAL A 45 -6.34 -15.85 6.28
CA VAL A 45 -7.18 -15.21 5.26
C VAL A 45 -6.82 -13.73 5.11
N THR A 46 -7.09 -13.18 3.93
CA THR A 46 -7.02 -11.73 3.70
C THR A 46 -8.43 -11.19 3.78
N LEU A 47 -8.65 -10.22 4.67
CA LEU A 47 -9.96 -9.58 4.85
C LEU A 47 -10.32 -8.75 3.62
N THR A 48 -11.61 -8.49 3.43
CA THR A 48 -12.07 -7.43 2.52
C THR A 48 -11.79 -6.04 3.11
N MET A 49 -11.96 -4.98 2.32
CA MET A 49 -11.88 -3.60 2.81
C MET A 49 -12.81 -3.36 4.00
N TRP A 50 -14.06 -3.81 3.91
CA TRP A 50 -15.06 -3.59 4.95
C TRP A 50 -14.77 -4.37 6.24
N GLN A 51 -14.32 -5.61 6.10
CA GLN A 51 -13.85 -6.39 7.25
C GLN A 51 -12.59 -5.77 7.87
N THR A 52 -11.69 -5.21 7.05
CA THR A 52 -10.52 -4.45 7.53
C THR A 52 -10.98 -3.22 8.33
N ARG A 53 -11.98 -2.46 7.84
CA ARG A 53 -12.58 -1.33 8.56
C ARG A 53 -13.13 -1.77 9.92
N GLN A 54 -13.95 -2.81 9.94
CA GLN A 54 -14.58 -3.29 11.16
C GLN A 54 -13.55 -3.78 12.18
N ALA A 55 -12.55 -4.56 11.74
CA ALA A 55 -11.50 -5.07 12.61
C ALA A 55 -10.51 -3.99 13.08
N GLY A 56 -10.39 -2.87 12.36
CA GLY A 56 -9.51 -1.74 12.67
C GLY A 56 -10.19 -0.57 13.37
N GLY A 57 -11.52 -0.56 13.50
CA GLY A 57 -12.27 0.58 14.02
C GLY A 57 -12.36 1.77 13.06
N GLY A 58 -12.12 1.56 11.76
CA GLY A 58 -12.06 2.61 10.74
C GLY A 58 -11.07 2.29 9.63
N LEU A 59 -10.98 3.18 8.64
CA LEU A 59 -9.94 3.15 7.61
C LEU A 59 -9.31 4.54 7.49
N VAL A 60 -7.99 4.56 7.34
CA VAL A 60 -7.21 5.75 7.02
C VAL A 60 -6.40 5.46 5.76
N ARG A 61 -6.30 6.46 4.89
CA ARG A 61 -5.36 6.45 3.76
C ARG A 61 -4.54 7.73 3.77
N PHE A 62 -3.37 7.66 3.16
CA PHE A 62 -2.54 8.83 2.91
C PHE A 62 -2.11 8.85 1.44
N GLY A 63 -2.16 10.03 0.84
CA GLY A 63 -1.80 10.27 -0.55
C GLY A 63 -0.74 11.36 -0.66
N ILE A 64 -0.01 11.36 -1.77
CA ILE A 64 0.93 12.41 -2.17
C ILE A 64 0.72 12.68 -3.66
N ASP A 65 1.16 13.84 -4.15
CA ASP A 65 1.25 14.11 -5.58
C ASP A 65 2.01 12.98 -6.30
N ALA A 66 1.29 12.24 -7.15
CA ALA A 66 1.82 11.08 -7.86
C ALA A 66 2.99 11.43 -8.79
N THR A 67 3.12 12.69 -9.24
CA THR A 67 4.27 13.14 -10.04
C THR A 67 5.60 13.08 -9.26
N LYS A 68 5.54 12.98 -7.93
CA LYS A 68 6.72 12.82 -7.06
C LYS A 68 7.14 11.37 -6.85
N LEU A 69 6.36 10.42 -7.36
CA LEU A 69 6.56 8.99 -7.15
C LEU A 69 7.08 8.31 -8.43
N LEU A 70 7.73 7.16 -8.25
CA LEU A 70 8.16 6.29 -9.33
C LEU A 70 7.02 5.33 -9.69
N HIS A 71 6.93 4.95 -10.96
CA HIS A 71 5.99 3.94 -11.46
C HIS A 71 6.63 3.11 -12.58
N ASP A 72 5.95 2.03 -12.95
CA ASP A 72 6.35 1.13 -14.05
C ASP A 72 7.83 0.72 -13.99
N GLN A 73 8.48 0.64 -15.16
CA GLN A 73 9.87 0.23 -15.28
C GLN A 73 10.84 1.12 -14.48
N ALA A 74 10.51 2.40 -14.27
CA ALA A 74 11.33 3.30 -13.48
C ALA A 74 11.33 2.91 -12.00
N LEU A 75 10.18 2.51 -11.45
CA LEU A 75 10.07 2.00 -10.09
C LEU A 75 10.91 0.74 -9.91
N TRP A 76 10.70 -0.27 -10.75
CA TRP A 76 11.39 -1.56 -10.65
C TRP A 76 12.91 -1.41 -10.73
N ARG A 77 13.41 -0.67 -11.74
CA ARG A 77 14.84 -0.41 -11.92
C ARG A 77 15.44 0.38 -10.76
N ARG A 78 14.75 1.43 -10.29
CA ARG A 78 15.29 2.30 -9.25
C ARG A 78 15.28 1.64 -7.87
N ALA A 79 14.32 0.74 -7.64
CA ALA A 79 14.23 -0.13 -6.48
C ALA A 79 15.16 -1.35 -6.57
N ARG A 80 15.74 -1.65 -7.75
CA ARG A 80 16.56 -2.86 -7.96
C ARG A 80 15.81 -4.14 -7.61
N ILE A 81 14.54 -4.22 -8.02
CA ILE A 81 13.74 -5.43 -7.86
C ILE A 81 13.98 -6.29 -9.09
N GLU A 82 14.55 -7.47 -8.88
CA GLU A 82 14.79 -8.46 -9.92
C GLU A 82 13.48 -8.99 -10.53
N ASP A 83 13.53 -9.44 -11.79
CA ASP A 83 12.34 -9.87 -12.53
C ASP A 83 11.56 -10.97 -11.81
N THR A 84 12.24 -11.98 -11.27
CA THR A 84 11.59 -13.08 -10.54
C THR A 84 10.81 -12.60 -9.31
N ALA A 85 11.39 -11.66 -8.55
CA ALA A 85 10.75 -11.09 -7.37
C ALA A 85 9.62 -10.13 -7.76
N ARG A 86 9.80 -9.33 -8.81
CA ARG A 86 8.73 -8.49 -9.39
C ARG A 86 7.54 -9.35 -9.79
N ASP A 87 7.78 -10.42 -10.54
CA ASP A 87 6.71 -11.27 -11.07
C ASP A 87 5.97 -11.99 -9.92
N ALA A 88 6.70 -12.43 -8.88
CA ALA A 88 6.09 -12.98 -7.67
C ALA A 88 5.24 -11.96 -6.91
N LEU A 89 5.72 -10.72 -6.77
CA LEU A 89 4.99 -9.61 -6.14
C LEU A 89 3.71 -9.28 -6.91
N VAL A 90 3.83 -9.12 -8.23
CA VAL A 90 2.72 -8.86 -9.15
C VAL A 90 1.69 -9.98 -9.07
N ALA A 91 2.11 -11.24 -9.16
CA ALA A 91 1.20 -12.38 -9.04
C ALA A 91 0.48 -12.41 -7.69
N ALA A 92 1.18 -12.10 -6.59
CA ALA A 92 0.57 -12.01 -5.26
C ALA A 92 -0.44 -10.84 -5.15
N GLY A 93 -0.17 -9.70 -5.76
CA GLY A 93 -1.08 -8.56 -5.83
C GLY A 93 -2.32 -8.87 -6.66
N VAL A 94 -2.15 -9.44 -7.85
CA VAL A 94 -3.25 -9.83 -8.75
C VAL A 94 -4.15 -10.89 -8.10
N ARG A 95 -3.59 -11.87 -7.37
CA ARG A 95 -4.40 -12.83 -6.59
C ARG A 95 -5.23 -12.17 -5.49
N GLN A 96 -4.79 -11.03 -4.96
CA GLN A 96 -5.57 -10.20 -4.02
C GLN A 96 -6.51 -9.22 -4.76
N GLY A 97 -6.50 -9.23 -6.09
CA GLY A 97 -7.33 -8.40 -6.96
C GLY A 97 -6.78 -7.01 -7.24
N ALA A 98 -5.55 -6.69 -6.81
CA ALA A 98 -4.92 -5.39 -7.08
C ALA A 98 -4.51 -5.27 -8.55
N ASP A 99 -4.43 -4.04 -9.03
CA ASP A 99 -3.89 -3.72 -10.35
C ASP A 99 -2.46 -3.17 -10.22
N PRO A 100 -1.42 -3.91 -10.67
CA PRO A 100 -0.04 -3.44 -10.64
C PRO A 100 0.22 -2.14 -11.39
N LEU A 101 -0.61 -1.77 -12.39
CA LEU A 101 -0.50 -0.50 -13.12
C LEU A 101 -0.92 0.70 -12.26
N GLU A 102 -1.59 0.45 -11.13
CA GLU A 102 -1.91 1.46 -10.13
C GLU A 102 -0.76 1.65 -9.13
N TRP A 103 0.29 0.83 -9.14
CA TRP A 103 1.35 0.86 -8.12
C TRP A 103 2.42 1.92 -8.39
N TYR A 104 2.64 2.71 -7.35
CA TYR A 104 3.65 3.76 -7.30
C TYR A 104 4.52 3.55 -6.08
N GLY A 105 5.72 4.13 -6.09
CA GLY A 105 6.61 3.98 -4.95
C GLY A 105 7.65 5.07 -4.81
N SER A 106 8.15 5.21 -3.58
CA SER A 106 9.33 6.01 -3.27
C SER A 106 10.40 5.13 -2.63
N VAL A 107 11.63 5.21 -3.16
CA VAL A 107 12.83 4.61 -2.55
C VAL A 107 13.50 5.55 -1.53
N LYS A 108 12.89 6.71 -1.26
CA LYS A 108 13.33 7.71 -0.28
C LYS A 108 12.26 7.86 0.82
N PRO A 109 12.65 8.25 2.04
CA PRO A 109 11.70 8.68 3.06
C PRO A 109 10.72 9.73 2.53
N VAL A 110 9.43 9.57 2.86
CA VAL A 110 8.36 10.49 2.45
C VAL A 110 7.95 11.34 3.66
N PRO A 111 8.19 12.65 3.66
CA PRO A 111 7.77 13.54 4.76
C PRO A 111 6.26 13.55 4.94
N VAL A 112 5.80 13.40 6.18
CA VAL A 112 4.36 13.39 6.54
C VAL A 112 3.69 14.71 6.16
N GLU A 113 4.40 15.84 6.27
CA GLU A 113 3.95 17.18 5.86
C GLU A 113 3.55 17.29 4.37
N ARG A 114 3.96 16.33 3.53
CA ARG A 114 3.59 16.29 2.10
C ARG A 114 2.39 15.40 1.82
N LEU A 115 1.84 14.76 2.85
CA LEU A 115 0.74 13.82 2.71
C LEU A 115 -0.61 14.52 2.89
N VAL A 116 -1.56 14.12 2.06
CA VAL A 116 -2.98 14.30 2.33
C VAL A 116 -3.43 13.06 3.07
N ILE A 117 -3.90 13.22 4.31
CA ILE A 117 -4.38 12.11 5.14
C ILE A 117 -5.90 12.17 5.18
N GLU A 118 -6.56 11.04 4.95
CA GLU A 118 -8.02 10.94 4.90
C GLU A 118 -8.52 9.76 5.73
N SER A 119 -9.65 9.92 6.40
CA SER A 119 -10.41 8.83 7.02
C SER A 119 -11.68 8.55 6.25
N LEU A 120 -12.13 7.30 6.27
CA LEU A 120 -13.42 6.91 5.73
C LEU A 120 -14.50 7.09 6.81
N ASP A 121 -15.42 8.02 6.59
CA ASP A 121 -16.52 8.30 7.51
C ASP A 121 -17.61 7.19 7.49
N ASP A 122 -18.62 7.34 8.35
CA ASP A 122 -19.76 6.40 8.43
C ASP A 122 -20.72 6.51 7.23
N THR A 123 -20.59 7.53 6.40
CA THR A 123 -21.31 7.68 5.12
C THR A 123 -20.52 7.10 3.93
N TYR A 124 -19.41 6.41 4.22
CA TYR A 124 -18.52 5.80 3.24
C TYR A 124 -17.86 6.81 2.30
N ARG A 125 -17.56 8.01 2.81
CA ARG A 125 -16.83 9.04 2.08
C ARG A 125 -15.49 9.30 2.72
N TRP A 126 -14.49 9.52 1.88
CA TRP A 126 -13.16 9.94 2.33
C TRP A 126 -13.21 11.41 2.72
N GLN A 127 -12.77 11.69 3.95
CA GLN A 127 -12.69 13.04 4.49
C GLN A 127 -11.24 13.33 4.85
N THR A 128 -10.71 14.45 4.35
CA THR A 128 -9.39 14.92 4.74
C THR A 128 -9.36 15.24 6.23
N PHE A 129 -8.37 14.71 6.94
CA PHE A 129 -8.06 15.12 8.30
C PHE A 129 -7.70 16.60 8.30
N LYS A 130 -8.47 17.39 9.03
CA LYS A 130 -8.15 18.78 9.33
C LYS A 130 -7.61 18.82 10.76
N TRP A 131 -6.36 19.25 10.89
CA TRP A 131 -5.67 19.50 12.16
C TRP A 131 -5.90 20.96 12.55
#